data_AF-A0A0M8VM41-F1
#
_entry.id   AF-A0A0M8VM41-F1
#
_cell.length_a   1.000
_cell.length_b   1.000
_cell.length_c   1.000
_cell.angle_alpha   90.00
_cell.angle_beta   90.00
_cell.angle_gamma   90.00
#
_symmetry.space_group_name_H-M   'P 1'
#
loop_
_entity.id
_entity.type
_entity.pdbx_description
1 polymer ?
#
loop_
_entity_poly.entity_id
_entity_poly.type
_entity_poly.pdbx_seq_one_letter_code
_entity_poly.pdbx_strand_id
1 'polypeptide(L)'
;MPPGVRGALVQRVSALPEGPLDVSWLPAAIPELPLGRIRLHWEPTSRAGWDVTAHLGLATTEVLLASWPAAPDDWPRLVRPTIHEVTGLCAALAVATVALDLSNRLAEV
;
A
#
# COMPACT_ATOMS: atom_id res chain seq x y z
N MET A 1 -12.30 -11.70 -5.27
CA MET A 1 -12.19 -10.35 -5.88
C MET A 1 -13.32 -10.16 -6.87
N PRO A 2 -13.87 -8.94 -7.04
CA PRO A 2 -14.91 -8.69 -8.04
C PRO A 2 -14.37 -8.94 -9.47
N PRO A 3 -15.18 -9.49 -10.37
CA PRO A 3 -14.78 -9.64 -11.77
C PRO A 3 -14.50 -8.26 -12.40
N GLY A 4 -13.43 -8.18 -13.19
CA GLY A 4 -13.04 -6.95 -13.90
C GLY A 4 -12.18 -5.96 -13.11
N VAL A 5 -11.97 -6.17 -11.80
CA VAL A 5 -11.06 -5.32 -11.01
C VAL A 5 -9.64 -5.89 -11.04
N ARG A 6 -8.67 -5.02 -11.33
CA ARG A 6 -7.24 -5.33 -11.40
C ARG A 6 -6.39 -4.52 -10.43
N GLY A 7 -7.01 -3.62 -9.66
CA GLY A 7 -6.30 -2.83 -8.67
C GLY A 7 -7.18 -2.39 -7.50
N ALA A 8 -6.52 -2.13 -6.38
CA ALA A 8 -7.14 -1.66 -5.14
C ALA A 8 -6.21 -0.71 -4.40
N LEU A 9 -6.80 0.28 -3.74
CA LEU A 9 -6.13 1.12 -2.77
C LEU A 9 -6.26 0.50 -1.38
N VAL A 10 -5.14 0.34 -0.68
CA VAL A 10 -5.13 -0.11 0.71
C VAL A 10 -5.63 1.01 1.61
N GLN A 11 -6.69 0.74 2.35
CA GLN A 11 -7.29 1.67 3.31
C GLN A 11 -6.73 1.44 4.70
N ARG A 12 -6.76 0.17 5.14
CA ARG A 12 -6.24 -0.24 6.45
C ARG A 12 -5.68 -1.64 6.36
N VAL A 13 -4.70 -1.91 7.22
CA VAL A 13 -4.23 -3.26 7.49
C VAL A 13 -4.52 -3.53 8.96
N SER A 14 -5.27 -4.59 9.25
CA SER A 14 -5.45 -5.01 10.64
C SER A 14 -4.09 -5.29 11.29
N ALA A 15 -3.95 -5.00 12.59
CA ALA A 15 -2.74 -5.34 13.34
C ALA A 15 -2.66 -6.84 13.69
N LEU A 16 -3.76 -7.58 13.57
CA LEU A 16 -3.78 -9.02 13.86
C LEU A 16 -3.09 -9.82 12.74
N PRO A 17 -2.28 -10.85 13.04
CA PRO A 17 -1.53 -11.63 12.04
C PRO A 17 -2.37 -12.18 10.87
N GLU A 18 -3.64 -12.54 11.11
CA GLU A 18 -4.60 -12.97 10.08
C GLU A 18 -5.77 -12.00 9.87
N GLY A 19 -5.63 -10.76 10.37
CA GLY A 19 -6.67 -9.76 10.25
C GLY A 19 -6.83 -9.25 8.81
N PRO A 20 -8.01 -8.70 8.48
CA PRO A 20 -8.33 -8.30 7.12
C PRO A 20 -7.42 -7.19 6.59
N LEU A 21 -7.25 -7.21 5.27
CA LEU A 21 -6.74 -6.10 4.48
C LEU A 21 -7.94 -5.33 3.93
N ASP A 22 -8.23 -4.16 4.49
CA ASP A 22 -9.33 -3.32 4.01
C ASP A 22 -8.85 -2.58 2.76
N VAL A 23 -9.57 -2.77 1.67
CA VAL A 23 -9.25 -2.16 0.37
C VAL A 23 -10.46 -1.46 -0.23
N SER A 24 -10.21 -0.39 -0.99
CA SER A 24 -11.18 0.19 -1.91
C SER A 24 -10.77 -0.10 -3.34
N TRP A 25 -11.67 -0.70 -4.11
CA TRP A 25 -11.45 -1.01 -5.53
C TRP A 25 -11.23 0.29 -6.33
N LEU A 26 -10.19 0.30 -7.17
CA LEU A 26 -9.91 1.47 -8.01
C LEU A 26 -10.55 1.29 -9.39
N PRO A 27 -11.25 2.33 -9.92
CA PRO A 27 -11.57 2.38 -11.34
C PRO A 27 -10.28 2.47 -12.17
N ALA A 28 -10.34 2.07 -13.44
CA ALA A 28 -9.18 2.01 -14.33
C ALA A 28 -8.47 3.37 -14.58
N ALA A 29 -9.12 4.49 -14.28
CA ALA A 29 -8.50 5.81 -14.32
C ALA A 29 -7.68 6.04 -13.05
N ILE A 30 -6.38 6.28 -13.21
CA ILE A 30 -5.40 6.39 -12.13
C ILE A 30 -5.35 7.84 -11.62
N PRO A 31 -5.90 8.17 -10.44
CA PRO A 31 -5.47 9.36 -9.72
C PRO A 31 -4.06 9.13 -9.14
N GLU A 32 -3.28 10.21 -9.03
CA GLU A 32 -2.00 10.18 -8.31
C GLU A 32 -2.18 9.60 -6.91
N LEU A 33 -1.26 8.71 -6.52
CA LEU A 33 -1.34 8.00 -5.25
C LEU A 33 -0.94 8.95 -4.11
N PRO A 34 -1.80 9.20 -3.10
CA PRO A 34 -1.44 10.09 -2.00
C PRO A 34 -0.24 9.58 -1.20
N LEU A 35 0.52 10.49 -0.60
CA LEU A 35 1.66 10.17 0.25
C LEU A 35 1.30 9.12 1.32
N GLY A 36 2.09 8.06 1.40
CA GLY A 36 1.93 6.98 2.37
C GLY A 36 0.76 6.04 2.07
N ARG A 37 0.09 6.17 0.92
CA ARG A 37 -0.93 5.22 0.46
C ARG A 37 -0.31 4.16 -0.42
N ILE A 38 -0.86 2.95 -0.34
CA ILE A 38 -0.38 1.80 -1.09
C ILE A 38 -1.46 1.37 -2.08
N ARG A 39 -1.06 1.22 -3.33
CA ARG A 39 -1.87 0.64 -4.39
C ARG A 39 -1.39 -0.77 -4.68
N LEU A 40 -2.32 -1.71 -4.69
CA LEU A 40 -2.11 -3.07 -5.18
C LEU A 40 -2.66 -3.17 -6.60
N HIS A 41 -1.89 -3.80 -7.48
CA HIS A 41 -2.28 -4.18 -8.83
C HIS A 41 -2.03 -5.67 -9.02
N TRP A 42 -2.90 -6.34 -9.76
CA TRP A 42 -2.75 -7.77 -10.03
C TRP A 42 -3.27 -8.14 -11.41
N GLU A 43 -2.56 -9.05 -12.06
CA GLU A 43 -2.93 -9.62 -13.36
C GLU A 43 -2.79 -11.14 -13.35
N PRO A 44 -3.62 -11.89 -14.09
CA PRO A 44 -3.42 -13.33 -14.23
C PRO A 44 -2.07 -13.63 -14.88
N THR A 45 -1.31 -14.56 -14.32
CA THR A 45 -0.05 -15.00 -14.92
C THR A 45 -0.24 -16.15 -15.89
N SER A 46 0.71 -16.33 -16.81
CA SER A 46 0.70 -17.40 -17.82
C SER A 46 0.78 -18.82 -17.23
N ARG A 47 1.30 -18.97 -16.00
CA ARG A 47 1.58 -20.27 -15.35
C ARG A 47 0.66 -20.62 -14.17
N ALA A 48 -0.58 -20.11 -14.19
CA ALA A 48 -1.54 -20.12 -13.08
C ALA A 48 -1.11 -19.24 -11.89
N GLY A 49 -2.08 -18.58 -11.26
CA GLY A 49 -1.85 -17.57 -10.23
C GLY A 49 -1.83 -16.14 -10.77
N TRP A 50 -1.18 -15.25 -10.03
CA TRP A 50 -1.28 -13.79 -10.20
C TRP A 50 0.09 -13.13 -10.16
N ASP A 51 0.34 -12.22 -11.09
CA ASP A 51 1.44 -11.27 -10.95
C ASP A 51 0.91 -10.07 -10.17
N VAL A 52 1.40 -9.90 -8.94
CA VAL A 52 0.93 -8.86 -8.01
C VAL A 52 2.02 -7.83 -7.80
N THR A 53 1.68 -6.55 -7.91
CA THR A 53 2.59 -5.44 -7.62
C THR A 53 1.98 -4.51 -6.59
N ALA A 54 2.80 -4.06 -5.64
CA ALA A 54 2.46 -2.99 -4.72
C ALA A 54 3.24 -1.73 -5.08
N HIS A 55 2.55 -0.61 -5.06
CA HIS A 55 3.15 0.70 -5.27
C HIS A 55 2.85 1.61 -4.08
N LEU A 56 3.80 2.45 -3.71
CA LEU A 56 3.72 3.39 -2.60
C LEU A 56 3.73 4.82 -3.13
N GLY A 57 2.77 5.63 -2.70
CA GLY A 57 2.73 7.06 -2.97
C GLY A 57 3.76 7.78 -2.10
N LEU A 58 4.65 8.53 -2.73
CA LEU A 58 5.59 9.46 -2.12
C LEU A 58 5.18 10.90 -2.43
N ALA A 59 5.91 11.87 -1.86
CA ALA A 59 5.52 13.28 -1.92
C ALA A 59 5.42 13.84 -3.35
N THR A 60 6.17 13.26 -4.29
CA THR A 60 6.27 13.77 -5.68
C THR A 60 6.09 12.68 -6.73
N THR A 61 5.93 11.43 -6.33
CA THR A 61 5.90 10.30 -7.26
C THR A 61 5.31 9.05 -6.62
N GLU A 62 5.08 8.03 -7.42
CA GLU A 62 4.75 6.68 -6.98
C GLU A 62 5.96 5.76 -7.24
N VAL A 63 6.30 4.93 -6.26
CA VAL A 63 7.41 3.96 -6.40
C VAL A 63 6.91 2.53 -6.29
N LEU A 64 7.54 1.62 -7.03
CA LEU A 64 7.32 0.19 -6.85
C LEU A 64 7.81 -0.20 -5.45
N LEU A 65 6.90 -0.65 -4.61
CA LEU A 65 7.19 -1.11 -3.26
C LEU A 65 7.66 -2.57 -3.26
N ALA A 66 6.91 -3.43 -3.95
CA ALA A 66 7.18 -4.86 -4.02
C ALA A 66 6.48 -5.49 -5.22
N SER A 67 7.01 -6.63 -5.67
CA SER A 67 6.43 -7.45 -6.74
C SER A 67 6.48 -8.92 -6.33
N TRP A 68 5.36 -9.61 -6.56
CA TRP A 68 5.18 -11.04 -6.30
C TRP A 68 4.73 -11.71 -7.60
N PRO A 69 5.68 -12.21 -8.41
CA PRO A 69 5.35 -12.93 -9.63
C PRO A 69 4.78 -14.31 -9.32
N ALA A 70 3.83 -14.78 -10.13
CA ALA A 70 3.19 -16.09 -9.99
C ALA A 70 2.67 -16.40 -8.56
N ALA A 71 2.11 -15.40 -7.90
CA ALA A 71 1.53 -15.52 -6.58
C ALA A 71 0.29 -16.45 -6.59
N PRO A 72 0.08 -17.26 -5.55
CA PRO A 72 -1.06 -18.17 -5.45
C PRO A 72 -2.39 -17.41 -5.27
N ASP A 73 -3.53 -18.10 -5.35
CA ASP A 73 -4.84 -17.45 -5.18
C ASP A 73 -5.06 -16.82 -3.79
N ASP A 74 -4.35 -17.30 -2.78
CA ASP A 74 -4.31 -16.74 -1.42
C ASP A 74 -3.23 -15.67 -1.24
N TRP A 75 -2.72 -15.07 -2.33
CA TRP A 75 -1.75 -13.99 -2.30
C TRP A 75 -2.07 -12.80 -1.37
N PRO A 76 -3.33 -12.48 -1.00
CA PRO A 76 -3.55 -11.45 0.02
C PRO A 76 -2.85 -11.76 1.35
N ARG A 77 -2.69 -13.05 1.71
CA ARG A 77 -1.91 -13.48 2.87
C ARG A 77 -0.40 -13.26 2.67
N LEU A 78 0.08 -13.43 1.44
CA LEU A 78 1.48 -13.25 1.06
C LEU A 78 1.92 -11.78 1.12
N VAL A 79 1.08 -10.85 0.63
CA VAL A 79 1.45 -9.42 0.57
C VAL A 79 1.29 -8.71 1.91
N ARG A 80 0.39 -9.21 2.77
CA ARG A 80 -0.03 -8.53 4.00
C ARG A 80 1.11 -8.11 4.93
N PRO A 81 2.12 -8.95 5.24
CA PRO A 81 3.21 -8.56 6.14
C PRO A 81 3.94 -7.30 5.64
N THR A 82 4.30 -7.29 4.35
CA THR A 82 4.96 -6.14 3.72
C THR A 82 4.08 -4.89 3.78
N ILE A 83 2.79 -5.01 3.44
CA ILE A 83 1.88 -3.86 3.47
C ILE A 83 1.71 -3.34 4.90
N HIS A 84 1.65 -4.22 5.90
CA HIS A 84 1.54 -3.85 7.32
C HIS A 84 2.77 -3.06 7.79
N GLU A 85 3.97 -3.58 7.54
CA GLU A 85 5.23 -2.95 7.93
C GLU A 85 5.39 -1.57 7.30
N VAL A 86 5.12 -1.45 5.99
CA VAL A 86 5.25 -0.20 5.26
C VAL A 86 4.21 0.81 5.71
N THR A 87 2.98 0.38 5.97
CA THR A 87 1.94 1.25 6.55
C THR A 87 2.38 1.78 7.92
N GLY A 88 2.96 0.92 8.76
CA GLY A 88 3.50 1.30 10.06
C GLY A 88 4.65 2.30 9.95
N LEU A 89 5.58 2.07 9.02
CA LEU A 89 6.70 2.98 8.75
C LEU A 89 6.23 4.34 8.25
N CYS A 90 5.27 4.38 7.31
CA CYS A 90 4.69 5.63 6.84
C CYS A 90 3.97 6.40 7.96
N ALA A 91 3.26 5.69 8.84
CA ALA A 91 2.62 6.30 10.00
C ALA A 91 3.65 6.88 10.99
N ALA A 92 4.71 6.12 11.30
CA ALA A 92 5.79 6.58 12.16
C ALA A 92 6.51 7.81 11.58
N LEU A 93 6.78 7.80 10.27
CA LEU A 93 7.38 8.94 9.58
C LEU A 93 6.47 10.17 9.63
N ALA A 94 5.17 10.02 9.38
CA ALA A 94 4.22 11.13 9.48
C ALA A 94 4.20 11.75 10.89
N VAL A 95 4.22 10.92 11.94
CA VAL A 95 4.32 11.39 13.32
C VAL A 95 5.64 12.12 13.58
N ALA A 96 6.76 11.58 13.11
CA ALA A 96 8.07 12.20 13.27
C ALA A 96 8.16 13.56 12.55
N THR A 97 7.60 13.67 11.35
CA THR A 97 7.53 14.94 10.60
C THR A 97 6.71 15.99 11.35
N VAL A 98 5.52 15.62 11.87
CA VAL A 98 4.70 16.55 12.65
C VAL A 98 5.41 17.02 13.92
N ALA A 99 6.11 16.11 14.61
CA ALA A 99 6.89 16.45 15.80
C ALA A 99 8.06 17.40 15.47
N LEU A 100 8.76 17.16 14.36
CA LEU A 100 9.83 18.02 13.88
C LEU A 100 9.31 19.42 13.51
N ASP A 101 8.22 19.51 12.76
CA ASP A 101 7.59 20.78 12.36
C ASP A 101 7.09 21.58 13.57
N LEU A 102 6.61 20.90 14.62
CA LEU A 102 6.28 21.54 15.88
C LEU A 102 7.53 22.08 16.59
N SER A 103 8.59 21.27 16.67
CA SER A 103 9.84 21.67 17.31
C SER A 103 10.47 22.89 16.62
N ASN A 104 10.46 22.91 15.29
CA ASN A 104 10.98 24.04 14.50
C ASN A 104 10.20 25.33 14.80
N ARG A 105 8.86 25.26 14.82
CA ARG A 105 8.01 26.42 15.14
C ARG A 105 8.22 26.96 16.55
N LEU A 106 8.53 26.10 17.52
CA LEU A 106 8.80 26.53 18.89
C LEU A 106 10.19 27.15 19.06
N ALA A 107 11.16 26.78 18.22
CA ALA A 107 12.51 27.34 18.26
C ALA A 107 12.63 28.72 17.59
N GLU A 108 11.65 29.10 16.77
CA GLU A 108 11.55 30.44 16.14
C GLU A 108 10.94 31.51 17.06
N VAL A 109 10.51 31.14 18.28
CA VAL A 109 9.93 32.02 19.32
C VAL A 109 10.98 32.34 20.39
#